data_AF-A0A937W106-F1
#
_entry.id   AF-A0A937W106-F1
#
_cell.length_a   1.000
_cell.length_b   1.000
_cell.length_c   1.000
_cell.angle_alpha   90.00
_cell.angle_beta   90.00
_cell.angle_gamma   90.00
#
_symmetry.space_group_name_H-M   'P 1'
#
loop_
_entity.id
_entity.type
_entity.pdbx_description
1 polymer ?
#
loop_
_entity_poly.entity_id
_entity_poly.type
_entity_poly.pdbx_seq_one_letter_code
_entity_poly.pdbx_strand_id
1 'polypeptide(L)'
;QYRDLRADALVFEAYMHALVERLEALYQTPISREEKLQRKAALIAEAVATYSTVWPRMRTTAYRQYFTQRPVNNAALLAFRVYHRDTTFFEHALAAQDGDLRRLIAYFKTLRADQIPAQFRTR
;
A
#
# COMPACT_ATOMS: atom_id res chain seq x y z
N GLN A 1 -17.23 4.38 12.76
CA GLN A 1 -16.81 5.37 11.74
C GLN A 1 -15.30 5.39 11.52
N TYR A 2 -14.44 5.91 12.41
CA TYR A 2 -12.98 5.91 12.19
C TYR A 2 -12.36 4.50 12.08
N ARG A 3 -12.78 3.56 12.94
CA ARG A 3 -12.30 2.16 12.89
C ARG A 3 -12.67 1.45 11.58
N ASP A 4 -13.86 1.73 11.04
CA ASP A 4 -14.33 1.12 9.80
C ASP A 4 -13.63 1.70 8.58
N LEU A 5 -13.42 3.03 8.57
CA LEU A 5 -12.62 3.68 7.53
C LEU A 5 -11.17 3.17 7.52
N ARG A 6 -10.56 2.93 8.69
CA ARG A 6 -9.21 2.34 8.77
C ARG A 6 -9.20 0.89 8.27
N ALA A 7 -10.21 0.09 8.60
CA ALA A 7 -10.33 -1.27 8.09
C ALA A 7 -10.47 -1.30 6.56
N ASP A 8 -11.27 -0.40 6.00
CA ASP A 8 -11.42 -0.27 4.54
C ASP A 8 -10.13 0.20 3.86
N ALA A 9 -9.39 1.10 4.50
CA ALA A 9 -8.08 1.55 4.04
C ALA A 9 -7.11 0.36 3.89
N LEU A 10 -7.07 -0.55 4.87
CA LEU A 10 -6.21 -1.75 4.80
C LEU A 10 -6.59 -2.69 3.65
N VAL A 11 -7.90 -2.88 3.39
CA VAL A 11 -8.38 -3.68 2.26
C VAL A 11 -7.98 -3.05 0.92
N PHE A 12 -8.15 -1.73 0.82
CA PHE A 12 -7.75 -0.97 -0.36
C PHE A 12 -6.23 -0.98 -0.57
N GLU A 13 -5.46 -0.82 0.50
CA GLU A 13 -4.00 -0.87 0.50
C GLU A 13 -3.48 -2.20 -0.01
N ALA A 14 -4.03 -3.32 0.48
CA ALA A 14 -3.66 -4.65 0.00
C ALA A 14 -3.95 -4.82 -1.50
N TYR A 15 -5.08 -4.30 -1.99
CA TYR A 15 -5.44 -4.38 -3.41
C TYR A 15 -4.48 -3.57 -4.28
N MET A 16 -4.16 -2.35 -3.86
CA MET A 16 -3.22 -1.48 -4.57
C MET A 16 -1.80 -2.03 -4.55
N HIS A 17 -1.38 -2.65 -3.45
CA HIS A 17 -0.06 -3.30 -3.34
C HIS A 17 0.09 -4.42 -4.37
N ALA A 18 -0.90 -5.31 -4.47
CA ALA A 18 -0.88 -6.38 -5.47
C ALA A 18 -0.80 -5.86 -6.92
N LEU A 19 -1.49 -4.75 -7.23
CA LEU A 19 -1.36 -4.11 -8.55
C LEU A 19 0.05 -3.56 -8.79
N VAL A 20 0.65 -2.92 -7.78
CA VAL A 20 2.03 -2.40 -7.86
C VAL A 20 3.03 -3.54 -8.10
N GLU A 21 2.93 -4.63 -7.36
CA GLU A 21 3.81 -5.80 -7.54
C GLU A 21 3.73 -6.37 -8.96
N ARG A 22 2.51 -6.52 -9.52
CA ARG A 22 2.31 -6.99 -10.90
C ARG A 22 2.95 -6.05 -11.93
N LEU A 23 2.85 -4.74 -11.69
CA LEU A 23 3.45 -3.72 -12.55
C LEU A 23 4.99 -3.73 -12.46
N GLU A 24 5.54 -3.87 -11.25
CA GLU A 24 6.99 -3.98 -11.05
C GLU A 24 7.57 -5.22 -11.72
N ALA A 25 6.91 -6.37 -11.57
CA ALA A 25 7.28 -7.60 -12.27
C ALA A 25 7.28 -7.40 -13.79
N LEU A 26 6.26 -6.73 -14.35
CA LEU A 26 6.22 -6.38 -15.77
C LEU A 26 7.43 -5.54 -16.20
N TYR A 27 7.83 -4.53 -15.41
CA TYR A 27 8.97 -3.69 -15.76
C TYR A 27 10.30 -4.44 -15.73
N GLN A 28 10.43 -5.50 -14.92
CA GLN A 28 11.61 -6.37 -14.87
C GLN A 28 11.71 -7.34 -16.06
N THR A 29 10.64 -7.57 -16.81
CA THR A 29 10.68 -8.48 -17.97
C THR A 29 11.53 -7.91 -19.12
N PRO A 30 12.23 -8.78 -19.89
CA PRO A 30 13.06 -8.37 -21.03
C PRO A 30 12.23 -8.24 -22.32
N ILE A 31 11.09 -7.55 -22.27
CA ILE A 31 10.24 -7.28 -23.44
C ILE A 31 10.42 -5.83 -23.93
N SER A 32 9.95 -5.53 -25.13
CA SER A 32 10.05 -4.19 -25.70
C SER A 32 9.26 -3.16 -24.89
N ARG A 33 9.64 -1.89 -25.05
CA ARG A 33 8.93 -0.78 -24.40
C ARG A 33 7.46 -0.72 -24.81
N GLU A 34 7.15 -0.97 -26.07
CA GLU A 34 5.79 -0.95 -26.61
C GLU A 34 4.94 -2.04 -25.95
N GLU A 35 5.47 -3.26 -25.86
CA GLU A 35 4.79 -4.37 -25.18
C GLU A 35 4.59 -4.09 -23.68
N LYS A 36 5.57 -3.45 -23.00
CA LYS A 36 5.40 -3.02 -21.60
C LYS A 36 4.24 -2.04 -21.46
N LEU A 37 4.09 -1.08 -22.38
CA LEU A 37 3.00 -0.11 -22.33
C LEU A 37 1.63 -0.76 -22.54
N GLN A 38 1.52 -1.67 -23.52
CA GLN A 38 0.28 -2.40 -23.79
C GLN A 38 -0.12 -3.29 -22.60
N ARG A 39 0.82 -4.07 -22.06
CA ARG A 39 0.56 -4.93 -20.89
C ARG A 39 0.23 -4.13 -19.64
N LYS A 40 0.90 -2.99 -19.42
CA LYS A 40 0.57 -2.08 -18.33
C LYS A 40 -0.88 -1.59 -18.43
N ALA A 41 -1.31 -1.16 -19.61
CA ALA A 41 -2.68 -0.70 -19.82
C ALA A 41 -3.69 -1.82 -19.53
N ALA A 42 -3.40 -3.04 -19.98
CA ALA A 42 -4.22 -4.22 -19.67
C ALA A 42 -4.32 -4.51 -18.17
N LEU A 43 -3.18 -4.49 -17.44
CA LEU A 43 -3.15 -4.70 -15.99
C LEU A 43 -3.99 -3.66 -15.23
N ILE A 44 -3.89 -2.38 -15.62
CA ILE A 44 -4.69 -1.32 -15.01
C ILE A 44 -6.18 -1.50 -15.33
N ALA A 45 -6.53 -1.81 -16.58
CA ALA A 45 -7.92 -2.03 -16.98
C ALA A 45 -8.54 -3.23 -16.24
N GLU A 46 -7.80 -4.33 -16.11
CA GLU A 46 -8.19 -5.50 -15.33
C GLU A 46 -8.40 -5.16 -13.86
N ALA A 47 -7.49 -4.37 -13.26
CA ALA A 47 -7.65 -3.94 -11.87
C ALA A 47 -8.91 -3.08 -11.68
N VAL A 48 -9.17 -2.13 -12.58
CA VAL A 48 -10.40 -1.33 -12.52
C VAL A 48 -11.64 -2.21 -12.65
N ALA A 49 -11.64 -3.16 -13.58
CA ALA A 49 -12.78 -4.06 -13.81
C ALA A 49 -13.04 -5.02 -12.64
N THR A 50 -11.99 -5.48 -11.96
CA THR A 50 -12.08 -6.47 -10.88
C THR A 50 -12.18 -5.84 -9.50
N TYR A 51 -12.02 -4.53 -9.36
CA TYR A 51 -12.01 -3.87 -8.05
C TYR A 51 -13.30 -4.07 -7.24
N SER A 52 -14.45 -4.24 -7.90
CA SER A 52 -15.72 -4.52 -7.22
C SER A 52 -15.70 -5.80 -6.38
N THR A 53 -14.80 -6.74 -6.71
CA THR A 53 -14.65 -8.01 -5.98
C THR A 53 -14.16 -7.83 -4.54
N VAL A 54 -13.49 -6.71 -4.20
CA VAL A 54 -13.05 -6.44 -2.83
C VAL A 54 -14.09 -5.70 -1.98
N TRP A 55 -15.16 -5.19 -2.58
CA TRP A 55 -16.21 -4.45 -1.84
C TRP A 55 -16.88 -5.24 -0.72
N PRO A 56 -17.13 -6.56 -0.83
CA PRO A 56 -17.69 -7.35 0.28
C PRO A 56 -16.80 -7.40 1.52
N ARG A 57 -15.49 -7.14 1.38
CA ARG A 57 -14.53 -7.07 2.50
C ARG A 57 -14.50 -5.68 3.16
N MET A 58 -15.09 -4.67 2.52
CA MET A 58 -15.18 -3.31 3.03
C MET A 58 -16.45 -3.11 3.85
N ARG A 59 -16.34 -2.33 4.90
CA ARG A 59 -17.41 -1.97 5.84
C ARG A 59 -18.17 -0.73 5.40
N THR A 60 -17.61 0.09 4.51
CA THR A 60 -18.22 1.32 4.01
C THR A 60 -18.19 1.41 2.46
N THR A 61 -18.70 2.51 1.93
CA THR A 61 -18.68 2.84 0.50
C THR A 61 -17.54 3.78 0.11
N ALA A 62 -16.75 4.28 1.08
CA ALA A 62 -15.80 5.38 0.88
C ALA A 62 -14.75 5.11 -0.21
N TYR A 63 -14.33 3.85 -0.37
CA TYR A 63 -13.30 3.45 -1.33
C TYR A 63 -13.86 2.93 -2.66
N ARG A 64 -15.19 2.74 -2.80
CA ARG A 64 -15.78 2.09 -3.99
C ARG A 64 -15.62 2.90 -5.28
N GLN A 65 -15.58 4.23 -5.16
CA GLN A 65 -15.48 5.15 -6.29
C GLN A 65 -14.04 5.58 -6.63
N TYR A 66 -13.03 4.96 -6.01
CA TYR A 66 -11.64 5.41 -6.16
C TYR A 66 -11.18 5.46 -7.63
N PHE A 67 -11.38 4.37 -8.37
CA PHE A 67 -10.94 4.28 -9.78
C PHE A 67 -11.81 5.07 -10.76
N THR A 68 -13.05 5.42 -10.39
CA THR A 68 -13.91 6.26 -11.23
C THR A 68 -13.60 7.74 -11.07
N GLN A 69 -13.13 8.15 -9.88
CA GLN A 69 -12.79 9.55 -9.59
C GLN A 69 -11.34 9.91 -9.92
N ARG A 70 -10.43 8.92 -9.99
CA ARG A 70 -9.00 9.16 -10.21
C ARG A 70 -8.42 8.21 -11.25
N PRO A 71 -7.93 8.71 -12.40
CA PRO A 71 -7.18 7.87 -13.33
C PRO A 71 -5.90 7.37 -12.64
N VAL A 72 -5.65 6.07 -12.71
CA VAL A 72 -4.43 5.44 -12.17
C VAL A 72 -3.26 5.87 -13.04
N ASN A 73 -2.54 6.91 -12.61
CA ASN A 73 -1.33 7.37 -13.28
C ASN A 73 -0.06 6.91 -12.54
N ASN A 74 1.10 6.99 -13.20
CA ASN A 74 2.39 6.60 -12.60
C ASN A 74 2.70 7.36 -11.31
N ALA A 75 2.23 8.61 -11.18
CA ALA A 75 2.42 9.41 -9.98
C ALA A 75 1.59 8.87 -8.79
N ALA A 76 0.38 8.35 -9.03
CA ALA A 76 -0.44 7.69 -8.01
C ALA A 76 0.19 6.37 -7.54
N LEU A 77 0.79 5.60 -8.45
CA LEU A 77 1.53 4.39 -8.12
C LEU A 77 2.83 4.69 -7.36
N LEU A 78 3.57 5.74 -7.77
CA LEU A 78 4.76 6.22 -7.05
C LEU A 78 4.40 6.75 -5.66
N ALA A 79 3.31 7.50 -5.54
CA ALA A 79 2.80 7.97 -4.25
C ALA A 79 2.38 6.77 -3.39
N PHE A 80 1.76 5.74 -3.95
CA PHE A 80 1.44 4.52 -3.21
C PHE A 80 2.70 3.85 -2.66
N ARG A 81 3.73 3.70 -3.50
CA ARG A 81 5.05 3.18 -3.11
C ARG A 81 5.74 4.00 -2.01
N VAL A 82 5.55 5.32 -2.01
CA VAL A 82 6.19 6.23 -1.03
C VAL A 82 5.42 6.30 0.28
N TYR A 83 4.08 6.35 0.23
CA TYR A 83 3.23 6.61 1.40
C TYR A 83 2.65 5.36 2.06
N HIS A 84 2.52 4.24 1.34
CA HIS A 84 2.07 2.96 1.91
C HIS A 84 3.27 2.01 2.09
N ARG A 85 4.35 2.56 2.64
CA ARG A 85 5.43 1.74 3.19
C ARG A 85 4.85 0.88 4.31
N ASP A 86 5.24 -0.39 4.33
CA ASP A 86 4.94 -1.36 5.38
C ASP A 86 4.98 -0.71 6.77
N THR A 87 3.81 -0.43 7.35
CA THR A 87 3.68 0.15 8.70
C THR A 87 3.68 -0.92 9.80
N THR A 88 3.79 -2.20 9.43
CA THR A 88 3.71 -3.34 10.35
C THR A 88 4.80 -3.27 11.43
N PHE A 89 5.97 -2.70 11.12
CA PHE A 89 6.99 -2.41 12.13
C PHE A 89 6.48 -1.52 13.27
N PHE A 90 5.79 -0.42 12.94
CA PHE A 90 5.24 0.50 13.94
C PHE A 90 4.03 -0.08 14.66
N GLU A 91 3.16 -0.78 13.92
CA GLU A 91 1.96 -1.41 14.49
C GLU A 91 2.33 -2.53 15.47
N HIS A 92 3.30 -3.39 15.14
CA HIS A 92 3.81 -4.41 16.05
C HIS A 92 4.53 -3.81 17.26
N ALA A 93 5.34 -2.77 17.06
CA ALA A 93 6.01 -2.09 18.17
C ALA A 93 4.99 -1.46 19.13
N LEU A 94 3.94 -0.82 18.61
CA LEU A 94 2.87 -0.25 19.43
C LEU A 94 2.10 -1.33 20.20
N ALA A 95 1.78 -2.45 19.54
CA ALA A 95 1.12 -3.59 20.19
C ALA A 95 1.97 -4.19 21.32
N ALA A 96 3.29 -4.29 21.14
CA ALA A 96 4.22 -4.74 22.17
C ALA A 96 4.34 -3.78 23.37
N GLN A 97 3.86 -2.54 23.23
CA GLN A 97 3.78 -1.54 24.30
C GLN A 97 2.35 -1.36 24.82
N ASP A 98 1.47 -2.35 24.61
CA ASP A 98 0.05 -2.33 25.02
C ASP A 98 -0.73 -1.11 24.47
N GLY A 99 -0.32 -0.57 23.32
CA GLY A 99 -0.93 0.63 22.74
C GLY A 99 -0.52 1.95 23.39
N ASP A 100 0.44 1.95 24.33
CA ASP A 100 0.95 3.17 24.97
C ASP A 100 1.96 3.88 24.05
N LEU A 101 1.52 5.01 23.49
CA LEU A 101 2.34 5.82 22.59
C LEU A 101 3.57 6.43 23.28
N ARG A 102 3.51 6.77 24.57
CA ARG A 102 4.67 7.32 25.29
C ARG A 102 5.74 6.25 25.48
N ARG A 103 5.33 5.02 25.82
CA ARG A 103 6.22 3.87 25.90
C ARG A 103 6.80 3.51 24.54
N LEU A 104 6.01 3.57 23.47
CA LEU A 104 6.51 3.39 22.10
C LEU A 104 7.62 4.38 21.75
N ILE A 105 7.42 5.67 22.06
CA ILE A 105 8.43 6.70 21.82
C ILE A 105 9.69 6.44 22.63
N ALA A 106 9.55 6.02 23.90
CA ALA A 106 10.70 5.68 24.74
C ALA A 106 11.45 4.46 24.18
N TYR A 107 10.74 3.42 23.75
CA TYR A 107 11.30 2.22 23.13
C TYR A 107 12.08 2.56 21.85
N PHE A 108 11.52 3.37 20.96
CA PHE A 108 12.21 3.77 19.73
C PHE A 108 13.51 4.55 19.97
N LYS A 109 13.63 5.28 21.08
CA LYS A 109 14.90 5.94 21.47
C LYS A 109 15.99 4.96 21.90
N THR A 110 15.65 3.71 22.20
CA THR A 110 16.62 2.67 22.59
C THR A 110 17.08 1.79 21.43
N LEU A 111 16.43 1.91 20.26
CA LEU A 111 16.75 1.08 19.10
C LEU A 111 18.08 1.50 18.48
N ARG A 112 18.89 0.51 18.14
CA ARG A 112 20.05 0.69 17.26
C ARG A 112 19.63 0.62 15.78
N ALA A 113 20.47 1.17 14.91
CA ALA A 113 20.21 1.20 13.47
C ALA A 113 19.96 -0.19 12.85
N ASP A 114 20.69 -1.23 13.30
CA ASP A 114 20.52 -2.61 12.85
C ASP A 114 19.15 -3.22 13.20
N GLN A 115 18.49 -2.70 14.23
CA GLN A 115 17.18 -3.16 14.71
C GLN A 115 16.00 -2.44 14.03
N ILE A 116 16.28 -1.38 13.28
CA ILE A 116 15.29 -0.63 12.51
C ILE A 116 15.27 -1.21 11.09
N PRO A 117 14.10 -1.50 10.47
CA PRO A 117 14.04 -1.95 9.08
C PRO A 117 14.76 -0.98 8.14
N ALA A 118 15.46 -1.51 7.14
CA ALA A 118 16.32 -0.71 6.26
C ALA A 118 15.58 0.46 5.61
N GLN A 119 14.28 0.32 5.30
CA GLN A 119 13.48 1.40 4.71
C GLN A 119 13.23 2.60 5.66
N PHE A 120 13.45 2.45 6.97
CA PHE A 120 13.26 3.49 8.00
C PHE A 120 14.57 4.02 8.57
N ARG A 121 15.71 3.44 8.20
CA ARG A 121 17.02 4.00 8.53
C ARG A 121 17.19 5.26 7.68
N THR A 122 17.12 6.44 8.30
CA THR A 122 17.57 7.67 7.64
C THR A 122 19.08 7.57 7.38
N ARG A 123 19.52 8.11 6.24
CA ARG A 123 20.95 8.22 5.89
C ARG A 123 21.70 9.05 6.92
#